data_AF-A0A379UZG2-F1
#
_entry.id   AF-A0A379UZG2-F1
#
_cell.length_a   1.000
_cell.length_b   1.000
_cell.length_c   1.000
_cell.angle_alpha   90.00
_cell.angle_beta   90.00
_cell.angle_gamma   90.00
#
_symmetry.space_group_name_H-M   'P 1'
#
loop_
_entity.id
_entity.type
_entity.pdbx_description
1 polymer ?
#
loop_
_entity_poly.entity_id
_entity_poly.type
_entity_poly.pdbx_seq_one_letter_code
_entity_poly.pdbx_strand_id
1 'polypeptide(L)'
;MRPRRTLTCIDATRDELRTIARDYWNNGIRHIVALRGDLPPGSGKPEMYAADLVGLLKEVADFDISVAAYPEVHPEAKSAQADLLNLKRKVDAGANRAITQFFFDVESYLRFRDRCVSAVST
;
A
#
# COMPACT_ATOMS: atom_id res chain seq x y z
N MET A 1 -13.41 -7.69 17.98
CA MET A 1 -12.70 -7.73 16.67
C MET A 1 -12.30 -6.31 16.31
N ARG A 2 -11.04 -6.04 15.90
CA ARG A 2 -10.64 -4.67 15.49
C ARG A 2 -11.06 -4.44 14.03
N PRO A 3 -11.85 -3.40 13.71
CA PRO A 3 -12.25 -3.12 12.33
C PRO A 3 -11.04 -2.71 11.49
N ARG A 4 -10.97 -3.21 10.25
CA ARG A 4 -10.01 -2.77 9.24
C ARG A 4 -10.76 -2.00 8.18
N ARG A 5 -10.26 -0.83 7.80
CA ARG A 5 -10.84 -0.02 6.73
C ARG A 5 -9.85 0.09 5.59
N THR A 6 -10.34 -0.12 4.38
CA THR A 6 -9.57 0.17 3.17
C THR A 6 -9.71 1.64 2.84
N LEU A 7 -8.59 2.28 2.49
CA LEU A 7 -8.56 3.66 2.03
C LEU A 7 -7.72 3.72 0.74
N THR A 8 -8.26 4.40 -0.27
CA THR A 8 -7.63 4.63 -1.57
C THR A 8 -7.27 6.10 -1.73
N CYS A 9 -6.23 6.40 -2.51
CA CYS A 9 -5.84 7.78 -2.81
C CYS A 9 -6.33 8.29 -4.18
N ILE A 10 -6.93 7.44 -5.01
CA ILE A 10 -7.63 7.88 -6.22
C ILE A 10 -8.86 8.71 -5.82
N ASP A 11 -9.10 9.79 -6.57
CA ASP A 11 -10.24 10.73 -6.43
C ASP A 11 -10.36 11.45 -5.08
N ALA A 12 -9.28 11.54 -4.31
CA ALA A 12 -9.24 12.31 -3.06
C ALA A 12 -7.99 13.17 -2.97
N THR A 13 -8.15 14.42 -2.52
CA THR A 13 -7.05 15.33 -2.24
C THR A 13 -6.30 14.94 -0.96
N ARG A 14 -5.06 15.43 -0.80
CA ARG A 14 -4.28 15.22 0.42
C ARG A 14 -5.03 15.69 1.68
N ASP A 15 -5.71 16.82 1.62
CA ASP A 15 -6.42 17.39 2.77
C ASP A 15 -7.67 16.60 3.14
N GLU A 16 -8.40 16.09 2.14
CA GLU A 16 -9.53 15.17 2.37
C GLU A 16 -9.05 13.88 3.03
N LEU A 17 -7.98 13.26 2.51
CA LEU A 17 -7.39 12.05 3.09
C LEU A 17 -6.92 12.28 4.53
N ARG A 18 -6.32 13.45 4.82
CA ARG A 18 -5.89 13.83 6.18
C ARG A 18 -7.09 14.00 7.12
N THR A 19 -8.21 14.50 6.61
CA THR A 19 -9.45 14.68 7.38
C THR A 19 -10.09 13.33 7.67
N ILE A 20 -10.25 12.47 6.65
CA ILE A 20 -10.75 11.10 6.79
C ILE A 20 -9.90 10.30 7.78
N ALA A 21 -8.57 10.41 7.69
CA ALA A 21 -7.66 9.72 8.60
C ALA A 21 -7.85 10.19 10.05
N ARG A 22 -7.97 11.51 10.29
CA ARG A 22 -8.25 12.04 11.63
C ARG A 22 -9.58 11.53 12.17
N ASP A 23 -10.61 11.49 11.33
CA ASP A 23 -11.92 10.98 11.73
C ASP A 23 -11.86 9.49 12.07
N TYR A 24 -11.17 8.67 11.27
CA TYR A 24 -10.94 7.28 11.59
C TYR A 24 -10.22 7.12 12.94
N TRP A 25 -9.20 7.94 13.19
CA TRP A 25 -8.52 7.93 14.47
C TRP A 25 -9.45 8.31 15.62
N ASN A 26 -10.25 9.36 15.49
CA ASN A 26 -11.15 9.79 16.55
C ASN A 26 -12.27 8.76 16.82
N ASN A 27 -12.66 7.98 15.81
CA ASN A 27 -13.65 6.91 15.92
C ASN A 27 -13.07 5.54 16.34
N GLY A 28 -11.81 5.49 16.79
CA GLY A 28 -11.19 4.25 17.29
C GLY A 28 -10.72 3.27 16.20
N ILE A 29 -10.77 3.65 14.91
CA ILE A 29 -10.20 2.87 13.82
C ILE A 29 -8.68 3.09 13.84
N ARG A 30 -7.93 2.00 14.02
CA ARG A 30 -6.46 2.02 14.15
C ARG A 30 -5.76 1.23 13.06
N HIS A 31 -6.51 0.45 12.28
CA HIS A 31 -5.96 -0.41 11.23
C HIS A 31 -6.51 0.02 9.86
N ILE A 32 -5.62 0.49 8.99
CA ILE A 32 -5.93 0.88 7.61
C ILE A 32 -5.23 -0.05 6.61
N VAL A 33 -5.97 -0.46 5.58
CA VAL A 33 -5.40 -1.06 4.37
C VAL A 33 -5.23 0.07 3.35
N ALA A 34 -4.00 0.55 3.18
CA ALA A 34 -3.67 1.68 2.31
C ALA A 34 -3.38 1.18 0.89
N LEU A 35 -4.22 1.58 -0.05
CA LEU A 35 -4.13 1.23 -1.47
C LEU A 35 -4.03 2.50 -2.31
N ARG A 36 -3.49 2.38 -3.52
CA ARG A 36 -3.63 3.45 -4.50
C ARG A 36 -5.11 3.56 -4.91
N GLY A 37 -5.66 2.43 -5.36
CA GLY A 37 -6.91 2.37 -6.12
C GLY A 37 -6.64 2.07 -7.59
N ASP A 38 -7.67 1.71 -8.33
CA ASP A 38 -7.60 1.46 -9.76
C ASP A 38 -7.81 2.76 -10.53
N LEU A 39 -6.99 2.99 -11.55
CA LEU A 39 -7.14 4.16 -12.41
C LEU A 39 -8.28 3.94 -13.39
N PRO A 40 -9.19 4.92 -13.57
CA PRO A 40 -10.17 4.86 -14.65
C PRO A 40 -9.49 4.76 -16.02
N PRO A 41 -10.10 4.09 -17.00
CA PRO A 41 -9.55 4.01 -18.34
C PRO A 41 -9.46 5.42 -18.96
N GLY A 42 -8.28 5.77 -19.47
CA GLY A 42 -8.00 7.08 -20.08
C GLY A 42 -7.53 8.15 -19.09
N SER A 43 -7.40 7.84 -17.80
CA SER A 43 -6.82 8.76 -16.81
C SER A 43 -5.31 8.95 -17.04
N GLY A 44 -4.82 10.15 -16.73
CA GLY A 44 -3.40 10.50 -16.79
C GLY A 44 -2.57 9.81 -15.72
N LYS A 45 -1.31 10.23 -15.58
CA LYS A 45 -0.44 9.73 -14.50
C LYS A 45 -1.08 10.04 -13.14
N PRO A 46 -1.09 9.09 -12.19
CA PRO A 46 -1.63 9.34 -10.85
C PRO A 46 -0.77 10.38 -10.14
N GLU A 47 -1.43 11.31 -9.45
CA GLU A 47 -0.76 12.32 -8.61
C GLU A 47 -0.23 11.74 -7.30
N MET A 48 -0.82 10.63 -6.84
CA MET A 48 -0.48 9.98 -5.59
C MET A 48 -0.38 8.46 -5.75
N TYR A 49 0.62 7.87 -5.10
CA TYR A 49 0.79 6.43 -4.97
C TYR A 49 0.51 5.96 -3.55
N ALA A 50 0.36 4.65 -3.38
CA ALA A 50 0.10 4.05 -2.06
C ALA A 50 1.17 4.40 -1.01
N ALA A 51 2.44 4.60 -1.40
CA ALA A 51 3.50 5.00 -0.47
C ALA A 51 3.27 6.42 0.11
N ASP A 52 2.75 7.34 -0.71
CA ASP A 52 2.43 8.70 -0.27
C ASP A 52 1.26 8.69 0.72
N LEU A 53 0.26 7.83 0.48
CA LEU A 53 -0.84 7.62 1.41
C LEU A 53 -0.35 7.04 2.74
N VAL A 54 0.56 6.07 2.73
CA VAL A 54 1.15 5.52 3.96
C VAL A 54 1.85 6.62 4.76
N GLY A 55 2.67 7.44 4.12
CA GLY A 55 3.34 8.56 4.76
C GLY A 55 2.35 9.57 5.37
N LEU A 56 1.32 9.95 4.60
CA LEU A 56 0.26 10.85 5.08
C LEU A 56 -0.47 10.28 6.30
N LEU A 57 -0.79 8.99 6.30
CA LEU A 57 -1.44 8.34 7.44
C LEU A 57 -0.54 8.36 8.68
N LYS A 58 0.77 8.08 8.52
CA LYS A 58 1.74 8.14 9.62
C LYS A 58 1.99 9.55 10.16
N GLU A 59 1.86 10.58 9.34
CA GLU A 59 1.87 11.98 9.81
C GLU A 59 0.66 12.32 10.69
N VAL A 60 -0.48 11.68 10.45
CA VAL A 60 -1.71 11.94 11.19
C VAL A 60 -1.71 11.24 12.55
N ALA A 61 -1.38 9.95 12.58
CA ALA A 61 -1.35 9.15 13.80
C ALA A 61 -0.59 7.83 13.60
N ASP A 62 -0.33 7.11 14.70
CA ASP A 62 0.33 5.81 14.64
C ASP A 62 -0.63 4.67 14.26
N PHE A 63 -1.05 4.66 12.99
CA PHE A 63 -1.88 3.59 12.43
C PHE A 63 -1.09 2.28 12.25
N ASP A 64 -1.75 1.13 12.42
CA ASP A 64 -1.31 -0.16 11.86
C ASP A 64 -1.70 -0.18 10.37
N ILE A 65 -0.72 -0.15 9.48
CA ILE A 65 -0.95 0.02 8.04
C ILE A 65 -0.60 -1.28 7.31
N SER A 66 -1.54 -1.77 6.51
CA SER A 66 -1.32 -2.87 5.57
C SER A 66 -1.35 -2.36 4.14
N VAL A 67 -0.47 -2.88 3.27
CA VAL A 67 -0.38 -2.50 1.85
C VAL A 67 -0.47 -3.72 0.94
N ALA A 68 -0.84 -3.50 -0.32
CA ALA A 68 -0.85 -4.57 -1.32
C ALA A 68 0.58 -4.99 -1.72
N ALA A 69 0.75 -6.27 -2.03
CA ALA A 69 1.95 -6.87 -2.62
C ALA A 69 1.56 -7.77 -3.81
N TYR A 70 2.43 -7.91 -4.80
CA TYR A 70 2.12 -8.64 -6.03
C TYR A 70 3.20 -9.70 -6.31
N PRO A 71 2.96 -10.97 -5.93
CA PRO A 71 3.89 -12.05 -6.22
C PRO A 71 4.21 -12.20 -7.71
N GLU A 72 3.21 -11.95 -8.56
CA GLU A 72 3.29 -12.04 -10.02
C GLU A 72 3.52 -10.67 -10.70
N VAL A 73 3.98 -9.66 -9.95
CA VAL A 73 4.23 -8.28 -10.41
C VAL A 73 2.95 -7.50 -10.72
N HIS A 74 2.87 -6.25 -10.26
CA HIS A 74 1.74 -5.37 -10.63
C HIS A 74 1.68 -5.15 -12.17
N PRO A 75 0.51 -5.20 -12.82
CA PRO A 75 0.39 -5.06 -14.29
C PRO A 75 0.99 -3.76 -14.86
N GLU A 76 0.86 -2.66 -14.13
CA GLU A 76 1.44 -1.35 -14.50
C GLU A 76 2.94 -1.19 -14.12
N ALA A 77 3.56 -2.17 -13.47
CA ALA A 77 4.96 -2.05 -13.09
C ALA A 77 5.89 -2.29 -14.29
N LYS A 78 6.94 -1.47 -14.38
CA LYS A 78 7.93 -1.55 -15.47
C LYS A 78 8.76 -2.84 -15.43
N SER A 79 8.92 -3.43 -14.25
CA SER A 79 9.65 -4.67 -14.04
C SER A 79 9.35 -5.24 -12.65
N ALA A 80 9.67 -6.51 -12.46
CA ALA A 80 9.58 -7.17 -11.15
C ALA A 80 10.44 -6.47 -10.08
N GLN A 81 11.58 -5.86 -10.48
CA GLN A 81 12.44 -5.11 -9.57
C GLN A 81 11.82 -3.78 -9.18
N ALA A 82 11.20 -3.07 -10.14
CA ALA A 82 10.53 -1.80 -9.86
C ALA A 82 9.36 -1.98 -8.90
N ASP A 83 8.59 -3.07 -9.04
CA ASP A 83 7.48 -3.38 -8.14
C ASP A 83 7.95 -3.75 -6.73
N LEU A 84 9.06 -4.48 -6.62
CA LEU A 84 9.68 -4.81 -5.33
C LEU A 84 10.21 -3.56 -4.61
N LEU A 85 10.86 -2.65 -5.34
CA LEU A 85 11.28 -1.36 -4.80
C LEU A 85 10.09 -0.50 -4.38
N ASN A 86 8.97 -0.56 -5.10
CA ASN A 86 7.73 0.10 -4.72
C ASN A 86 7.15 -0.49 -3.42
N LEU A 87 7.21 -1.81 -3.23
CA LEU A 87 6.87 -2.43 -1.95
C LEU A 87 7.77 -1.94 -0.82
N LYS A 88 9.10 -1.92 -1.04
CA LYS A 88 10.06 -1.40 -0.07
C LYS A 88 9.74 0.05 0.31
N ARG A 89 9.45 0.93 -0.66
CA ARG A 89 9.04 2.32 -0.38
C ARG A 89 7.80 2.42 0.52
N LYS A 90 6.82 1.54 0.35
CA LYS A 90 5.63 1.50 1.22
C LYS A 90 5.97 1.08 2.64
N VAL A 91 6.86 0.10 2.79
CA VAL A 91 7.36 -0.34 4.12
C VAL A 91 8.18 0.78 4.78
N ASP A 92 9.10 1.38 4.04
CA ASP A 92 9.94 2.50 4.52
C ASP A 92 9.10 3.73 4.92
N ALA A 93 7.96 3.96 4.24
CA ALA A 93 6.99 4.99 4.61
C ALA A 93 6.22 4.69 5.91
N GLY A 94 6.31 3.46 6.43
CA GLY A 94 5.72 3.06 7.71
C GLY A 94 4.64 1.97 7.62
N ALA A 95 4.52 1.25 6.50
CA ALA A 95 3.62 0.09 6.43
C ALA A 95 4.13 -1.07 7.30
N ASN A 96 3.25 -1.63 8.13
CA ASN A 96 3.57 -2.71 9.04
C ASN A 96 3.43 -4.09 8.41
N ARG A 97 2.58 -4.21 7.37
CA ARG A 97 2.24 -5.51 6.76
C ARG A 97 2.05 -5.37 5.27
N ALA A 98 2.33 -6.46 4.54
CA ALA A 98 1.96 -6.63 3.15
C ALA A 98 0.93 -7.75 3.03
N ILE A 99 -0.12 -7.54 2.23
CA ILE A 99 -1.11 -8.55 1.86
C ILE A 99 -0.98 -8.76 0.36
N THR A 100 -0.70 -9.99 -0.05
CA THR A 100 -0.51 -10.31 -1.47
C THR A 100 -1.84 -10.29 -2.21
N GLN A 101 -1.79 -9.98 -3.51
CA GLN A 101 -2.84 -10.38 -4.44
C GLN A 101 -3.00 -11.92 -4.39
N PHE A 102 -4.19 -12.42 -4.76
CA PHE A 102 -4.37 -13.86 -4.92
C PHE A 102 -3.40 -14.41 -5.99
N PHE A 103 -3.00 -15.65 -5.82
CA PHE A 103 -2.15 -16.40 -6.74
C PHE A 103 -2.62 -17.85 -6.73
N PHE A 104 -2.45 -18.54 -7.86
CA PHE A 104 -2.73 -19.97 -7.95
C PHE A 104 -1.44 -20.80 -7.90
N ASP A 105 -0.29 -20.19 -8.17
CA ASP A 105 1.01 -20.82 -8.06
C ASP A 105 1.70 -20.46 -6.74
N VAL A 106 1.90 -21.46 -5.89
CA VAL A 106 2.59 -21.31 -4.60
C VAL A 106 4.06 -20.96 -4.78
N GLU A 107 4.72 -21.43 -5.86
CA GLU A 107 6.12 -21.11 -6.11
C GLU A 107 6.33 -19.61 -6.36
N SER A 108 5.39 -18.96 -7.06
CA SER A 108 5.39 -17.51 -7.27
C SER A 108 5.40 -16.75 -5.94
N TYR A 109 4.62 -17.19 -4.95
CA TYR A 109 4.66 -16.61 -3.60
C TYR A 109 5.99 -16.86 -2.88
N LEU A 110 6.52 -18.09 -2.92
CA LEU A 110 7.76 -18.43 -2.23
C LEU A 110 8.95 -17.63 -2.78
N ARG A 111 9.09 -17.56 -4.11
CA ARG A 111 10.14 -16.76 -4.77
C ARG A 111 9.97 -15.27 -4.46
N PHE A 112 8.73 -14.77 -4.44
CA PHE A 112 8.46 -13.38 -4.07
C PHE A 112 8.88 -13.07 -2.63
N ARG A 113 8.53 -13.94 -1.67
CA ARG A 113 8.94 -13.81 -0.27
C ARG A 113 10.46 -13.73 -0.14
N ASP A 114 11.18 -14.62 -0.81
CA ASP A 114 12.64 -14.67 -0.72
C ASP A 114 13.28 -13.40 -1.34
N ARG A 115 12.72 -12.90 -2.45
CA ARG A 115 13.11 -11.60 -3.04
C ARG A 115 12.87 -10.42 -2.09
N CYS A 116 11.77 -10.42 -1.33
CA CYS A 116 11.50 -9.40 -0.32
C CYS A 116 12.56 -9.37 0.78
N VAL A 117 13.00 -10.54 1.27
CA VAL A 117 14.06 -10.62 2.29
C VAL A 117 15.39 -10.06 1.76
N SER A 118 15.76 -10.41 0.53
CA SER A 118 16.98 -9.91 -0.12
C SER A 118 16.96 -8.39 -0.32
N ALA A 119 15.80 -7.81 -0.64
CA ALA A 119 15.66 -6.37 -0.86
C ALA A 119 15.67 -5.51 0.41
N VAL A 120 15.44 -6.11 1.59
CA VAL A 120 15.50 -5.40 2.90
C VAL A 120 16.93 -5.40 3.46
N SER A 121 17.79 -6.30 3.00
CA SER A 121 19.16 -6.48 3.50
C SER A 121 20.21 -5.59 2.81
N THR A 122 19.79 -4.60 2.00
CA THR A 122 20.65 -3.65 1.28
C THR A 122 20.20 -2.23 1.58
#